data_AF-A0A6P0SFH2-F1
#
_entry.id   AF-A0A6P0SFH2-F1
#
_cell.length_a   1.000
_cell.length_b   1.000
_cell.length_c   1.000
_cell.angle_alpha   90.00
_cell.angle_beta   90.00
_cell.angle_gamma   90.00
#
_symmetry.space_group_name_H-M   'P 1'
#
loop_
_entity.id
_entity.type
_entity.pdbx_description
1 polymer ?
#
loop_
_entity_poly.entity_id
_entity_poly.type
_entity_poly.pdbx_seq_one_letter_code
_entity_poly.pdbx_strand_id
1 'polypeptide(L)'
;KIKRVSVSELTKLTNRGMLLTKFRNEDQLLYANLFTNTAAQVVVATSNGRLLRFEINDKQLPIMGRSAQGNQALRLKGKEKLVGCAVLGEEENLLLVSEQGYGKRLPVQAIRLANRGDLGTQALQFKTAKDVLVSMVTDSIANEVMVVTSVGGKRLAMESVPIWGKDGTGDPIAKLKPEEKIISVTPLVQEFV
;
A
#
# COMPACT_ATOMS: atom_id res chain seq x y z
N LYS A 1 12.00 -2.77 4.86
CA LYS A 1 12.96 -1.82 4.22
C LYS A 1 12.38 -1.36 2.88
N ILE A 2 12.94 -0.32 2.23
CA ILE A 2 12.59 0.10 0.87
C ILE A 2 13.87 0.38 0.07
N LYS A 3 13.87 0.03 -1.22
CA LYS A 3 14.99 0.23 -2.14
C LYS A 3 14.47 0.64 -3.51
N ARG A 4 15.09 1.63 -4.14
CA ARG A 4 14.91 1.95 -5.57
C ARG A 4 16.06 1.34 -6.36
N VAL A 5 15.73 0.60 -7.41
CA VAL A 5 16.70 -0.08 -8.29
C VAL A 5 16.38 0.33 -9.72
N SER A 6 17.42 0.63 -10.51
CA SER A 6 17.24 0.89 -11.94
C SER A 6 16.79 -0.38 -12.65
N VAL A 7 15.83 -0.27 -13.58
CA VAL A 7 15.38 -1.40 -14.41
C VAL A 7 16.54 -2.00 -15.22
N SER A 8 17.57 -1.20 -15.56
CA SER A 8 18.76 -1.69 -16.26
C SER A 8 19.51 -2.80 -15.52
N GLU A 9 19.48 -2.80 -14.18
CA GLU A 9 20.01 -3.89 -13.33
C GLU A 9 19.25 -5.21 -13.50
N LEU A 10 18.04 -5.16 -14.09
CA LEU A 10 17.15 -6.31 -14.23
C LEU A 10 17.17 -6.95 -15.63
N THR A 11 17.98 -6.42 -16.55
CA THR A 11 17.95 -6.79 -17.99
C THR A 11 18.51 -8.17 -18.32
N LYS A 12 19.42 -8.72 -17.51
CA LYS A 12 20.10 -10.00 -17.77
C LYS A 12 19.49 -11.16 -16.97
N LEU A 13 18.16 -11.26 -16.98
CA LEU A 13 17.44 -12.36 -16.36
C LEU A 13 17.71 -13.67 -17.13
N THR A 14 17.92 -14.74 -16.38
CA THR A 14 18.06 -16.11 -16.92
C THR A 14 16.99 -17.00 -16.30
N ASN A 15 16.82 -18.21 -16.82
CA ASN A 15 15.89 -19.20 -16.23
C ASN A 15 16.21 -19.57 -14.77
N ARG A 16 17.42 -19.28 -14.28
CA ARG A 16 17.81 -19.47 -12.87
C ARG A 16 17.36 -18.31 -11.96
N GLY A 17 16.71 -17.29 -12.53
CA GLY A 17 16.40 -16.05 -11.84
C GLY A 17 17.64 -15.21 -11.56
N MET A 18 17.47 -14.24 -10.67
CA MET A 18 18.52 -13.29 -10.31
C MET A 18 18.33 -12.83 -8.87
N LEU A 19 19.43 -12.70 -8.13
CA LEU A 19 19.40 -12.14 -6.79
C LEU A 19 19.15 -10.62 -6.83
N LEU A 20 17.96 -10.19 -6.42
CA LEU A 20 17.58 -8.77 -6.36
C LEU A 20 17.94 -8.09 -5.04
N THR A 21 17.91 -8.82 -3.93
CA THR A 21 18.27 -8.32 -2.60
C THR A 21 18.48 -9.50 -1.66
N LYS A 22 19.31 -9.32 -0.63
CA LYS A 22 19.42 -10.26 0.49
C LYS A 22 18.56 -9.76 1.64
N PHE A 23 17.70 -10.62 2.16
CA PHE A 23 16.94 -10.35 3.38
C PHE A 23 17.78 -10.75 4.61
N ARG A 24 17.54 -10.10 5.75
CA ARG A 24 18.05 -10.53 7.05
C ARG A 24 16.88 -11.10 7.83
N ASN A 25 17.09 -12.17 8.60
CA ASN A 25 16.06 -12.78 9.44
C ASN A 25 14.85 -13.28 8.61
N GLU A 26 13.67 -13.33 9.22
CA GLU A 26 12.35 -13.66 8.63
C GLU A 26 11.76 -12.52 7.75
N ASP A 27 12.58 -11.60 7.23
CA ASP A 27 12.10 -10.55 6.33
C ASP A 27 11.74 -11.11 4.94
N GLN A 28 10.68 -10.56 4.35
CA GLN A 28 10.20 -10.94 3.02
C GLN A 28 9.91 -9.71 2.14
N LEU A 29 9.94 -9.90 0.83
CA LEU A 29 9.47 -8.89 -0.13
C LEU A 29 7.93 -8.88 -0.13
N LEU A 30 7.35 -7.75 0.24
CA LEU A 30 5.89 -7.61 0.26
C LEU A 30 5.34 -6.88 -0.97
N TYR A 31 6.07 -5.89 -1.48
CA TYR A 31 5.61 -5.05 -2.59
C TYR A 31 6.75 -4.72 -3.54
N ALA A 32 6.44 -4.69 -4.83
CA ALA A 32 7.31 -4.20 -5.89
C ALA A 32 6.47 -3.34 -6.83
N ASN A 33 6.93 -2.11 -7.09
CA ASN A 33 6.24 -1.16 -7.96
C ASN A 33 7.19 -0.72 -9.07
N LEU A 34 6.69 -0.67 -10.29
CA LEU A 34 7.37 -0.06 -11.43
C LEU A 34 6.82 1.35 -11.62
N PHE A 35 7.68 2.30 -11.91
CA PHE A 35 7.29 3.67 -12.21
C PHE A 35 8.28 4.29 -13.19
N THR A 36 7.79 5.20 -14.02
CA THR A 36 8.59 5.89 -15.06
C THR A 36 8.69 7.39 -14.81
N ASN A 37 7.75 7.96 -14.03
CA ASN A 37 7.67 9.39 -13.77
C ASN A 37 8.62 9.80 -12.62
N THR A 38 9.45 10.82 -12.86
CA THR A 38 10.38 11.40 -11.87
C THR A 38 9.69 12.23 -10.79
N ALA A 39 8.46 12.69 -11.01
CA ALA A 39 7.63 13.40 -10.03
C ALA A 39 6.79 12.46 -9.15
N ALA A 40 6.96 11.14 -9.30
CA ALA A 40 6.17 10.17 -8.55
C ALA A 40 6.50 10.21 -7.05
N GLN A 41 5.48 9.94 -6.25
CA GLN A 41 5.58 9.83 -4.81
C GLN A 41 5.30 8.40 -4.39
N VAL A 42 5.86 7.99 -3.27
CA VAL A 42 5.55 6.69 -2.67
C VAL A 42 4.71 6.90 -1.43
N VAL A 43 3.66 6.11 -1.32
CA VAL A 43 2.85 5.99 -0.11
C VAL A 43 3.01 4.60 0.46
N VAL A 44 3.29 4.54 1.76
CA VAL A 44 3.49 3.30 2.50
C VAL A 44 2.52 3.26 3.66
N ALA A 45 1.77 2.16 3.81
CA ALA A 45 0.73 2.01 4.82
C ALA A 45 1.08 0.97 5.88
N THR A 46 0.64 1.21 7.10
CA THR A 46 0.76 0.28 8.24
C THR A 46 -0.59 -0.18 8.76
N SER A 47 -0.62 -1.36 9.39
CA SER A 47 -1.84 -1.99 9.87
C SER A 47 -2.61 -1.17 10.93
N ASN A 48 -1.96 -0.21 11.59
CA ASN A 48 -2.62 0.73 12.51
C ASN A 48 -3.25 1.96 11.81
N GLY A 49 -3.33 1.97 10.47
CA GLY A 49 -3.97 3.05 9.72
C GLY A 49 -3.11 4.29 9.48
N ARG A 50 -1.78 4.19 9.62
CA ARG A 50 -0.86 5.28 9.25
C ARG A 50 -0.35 5.12 7.83
N LEU A 51 -0.29 6.24 7.12
CA LEU A 51 0.27 6.35 5.78
C LEU A 51 1.44 7.35 5.77
N LEU A 52 2.59 6.90 5.28
CA LEU A 52 3.75 7.74 5.04
C LEU A 52 3.87 8.04 3.55
N ARG A 53 3.79 9.33 3.18
CA ARG A 53 3.95 9.83 1.81
C ARG A 53 5.25 10.62 1.69
N PHE A 54 6.11 10.27 0.74
CA PHE A 54 7.34 11.02 0.45
C PHE A 54 7.70 10.95 -1.04
N GLU A 55 8.50 11.92 -1.48
CA GLU A 55 8.95 12.01 -2.87
C GLU A 55 9.95 10.92 -3.25
N ILE A 56 9.90 10.47 -4.50
CA ILE A 56 10.92 9.57 -5.04
C ILE A 56 12.02 10.39 -5.71
N ASN A 57 13.07 10.72 -4.95
CA ASN A 57 14.25 11.42 -5.45
C ASN A 57 15.54 10.88 -4.80
N ASP A 58 16.70 11.38 -5.22
CA ASP A 58 18.00 10.88 -4.71
C ASP A 58 18.23 11.17 -3.23
N LYS A 59 17.59 12.22 -2.69
CA LYS A 59 17.68 12.56 -1.27
C LYS A 59 16.87 11.60 -0.40
N GLN A 60 15.64 11.32 -0.79
CA GLN A 60 14.72 10.47 -0.01
C GLN A 60 14.94 8.99 -0.31
N LEU A 61 15.15 8.59 -1.56
CA LEU A 61 15.26 7.20 -2.00
C LEU A 61 16.30 7.04 -3.13
N PRO A 62 17.61 7.12 -2.84
CA PRO A 62 18.66 7.01 -3.84
C PRO A 62 18.59 5.68 -4.61
N ILE A 63 19.02 5.69 -5.88
CA ILE A 63 19.19 4.46 -6.66
C ILE A 63 20.29 3.62 -6.00
N MET A 64 20.02 2.35 -5.79
CA MET A 64 20.97 1.40 -5.19
C MET A 64 21.14 0.18 -6.08
N GLY A 65 22.34 -0.43 -6.01
CA GLY A 65 22.61 -1.70 -6.67
C GLY A 65 21.84 -2.88 -6.06
N ARG A 66 21.81 -4.01 -6.79
CA ARG A 66 21.09 -5.23 -6.40
C ARG A 66 21.51 -5.77 -5.03
N SER A 67 22.79 -5.76 -4.70
CA SER A 67 23.28 -6.32 -3.43
C SER A 67 22.91 -5.49 -2.19
N ALA A 68 22.45 -4.24 -2.35
CA ALA A 68 22.07 -3.39 -1.22
C ALA A 68 20.78 -3.87 -0.54
N GLN A 69 20.71 -3.74 0.78
CA GLN A 69 19.52 -4.12 1.57
C GLN A 69 18.37 -3.11 1.48
N GLY A 70 18.67 -1.86 1.10
CA GLY A 70 17.71 -0.77 1.13
C GLY A 70 17.68 0.00 2.45
N ASN A 71 16.99 1.13 2.40
CA ASN A 71 16.85 2.06 3.50
C ASN A 71 15.64 1.73 4.38
N GLN A 72 15.61 2.25 5.59
CA GLN A 72 14.40 2.17 6.41
C GLN A 72 13.30 3.04 5.80
N ALA A 73 12.14 2.46 5.52
CA ALA A 73 11.00 3.17 4.94
C ALA A 73 10.27 3.97 6.03
N LEU A 74 9.91 3.29 7.11
CA LEU A 74 9.22 3.82 8.29
C LEU A 74 9.58 2.98 9.51
N ARG A 75 9.17 3.43 10.70
CA ARG A 75 9.29 2.67 11.95
C ARG A 75 7.94 2.03 12.30
N LEU A 76 7.90 0.70 12.35
CA LEU A 76 6.75 -0.05 12.88
C LEU A 76 6.82 -0.05 14.42
N LYS A 77 5.68 0.14 15.08
CA LYS A 77 5.56 0.04 16.55
C LYS A 77 4.83 -1.23 16.96
N GLY A 78 5.29 -1.87 18.03
CA GLY A 78 4.61 -3.04 18.61
C GLY A 78 4.43 -4.17 17.59
N LYS A 79 3.17 -4.51 17.30
CA LYS A 79 2.78 -5.57 16.36
C LYS A 79 2.34 -5.04 14.99
N GLU A 80 2.61 -3.77 14.69
CA GLU A 80 2.28 -3.17 13.40
C GLU A 80 2.98 -3.89 12.25
N LYS A 81 2.27 -4.03 11.14
CA LYS A 81 2.78 -4.60 9.90
C LYS A 81 2.68 -3.59 8.78
N LEU A 82 3.48 -3.81 7.74
CA LEU A 82 3.31 -3.15 6.45
C LEU A 82 2.08 -3.74 5.75
N VAL A 83 1.18 -2.91 5.24
CA VAL A 83 -0.08 -3.35 4.59
C VAL A 83 -0.31 -2.74 3.22
N GLY A 84 0.58 -1.86 2.76
CA GLY A 84 0.55 -1.35 1.40
C GLY A 84 1.79 -0.55 1.05
N CYS A 85 2.12 -0.54 -0.24
CA CYS A 85 3.13 0.33 -0.84
C CYS A 85 2.68 0.62 -2.27
N ALA A 86 2.40 1.89 -2.55
CA ALA A 86 1.97 2.34 -3.87
C ALA A 86 2.86 3.49 -4.34
N VAL A 87 3.07 3.57 -5.65
CA VAL A 87 3.70 4.72 -6.30
C VAL A 87 2.59 5.44 -7.06
N LEU A 88 2.37 6.71 -6.71
CA LEU A 88 1.28 7.50 -7.25
C LEU A 88 1.68 8.93 -7.60
N GLY A 89 0.92 9.53 -8.51
CA GLY A 89 0.89 10.96 -8.81
C GLY A 89 0.08 11.76 -7.78
N GLU A 90 -0.08 13.06 -8.02
CA GLU A 90 -0.68 13.98 -7.03
C GLU A 90 -2.21 14.00 -7.02
N GLU A 91 -2.86 13.52 -8.08
CA GLU A 91 -4.31 13.58 -8.28
C GLU A 91 -5.00 12.22 -8.11
N GLU A 92 -4.33 11.26 -7.45
CA GLU A 92 -4.83 9.90 -7.27
C GLU A 92 -5.42 9.68 -5.88
N ASN A 93 -6.31 8.69 -5.76
CA ASN A 93 -6.90 8.29 -4.49
C ASN A 93 -6.42 6.90 -4.06
N LEU A 94 -6.51 6.68 -2.76
CA LEU A 94 -6.21 5.41 -2.11
C LEU A 94 -7.47 4.85 -1.48
N LEU A 95 -7.88 3.67 -1.92
CA LEU A 95 -8.87 2.87 -1.21
C LEU A 95 -8.20 2.23 0.01
N LEU A 96 -8.67 2.60 1.20
CA LEU A 96 -8.25 2.02 2.48
C LEU A 96 -9.37 1.14 3.01
N VAL A 97 -9.03 -0.09 3.43
CA VAL A 97 -10.02 -1.07 3.91
C VAL A 97 -9.56 -1.72 5.20
N SER A 98 -10.42 -1.71 6.21
CA SER A 98 -10.20 -2.38 7.50
C SER A 98 -10.68 -3.82 7.51
N GLU A 99 -10.17 -4.61 8.45
CA GLU A 99 -10.55 -6.00 8.69
C GLU A 99 -12.06 -6.14 8.97
N GLN A 100 -12.64 -5.16 9.69
CA GLN A 100 -14.06 -5.16 10.07
C GLN A 100 -15.01 -4.58 9.01
N GLY A 101 -14.54 -4.39 7.77
CA GLY A 101 -15.42 -4.07 6.65
C GLY A 101 -15.71 -2.58 6.45
N TYR A 102 -14.94 -1.70 7.10
CA TYR A 102 -15.01 -0.26 6.84
C TYR A 102 -13.97 0.13 5.79
N GLY A 103 -14.32 1.07 4.93
CA GLY A 103 -13.37 1.60 3.97
C GLY A 103 -13.74 2.98 3.46
N LYS A 104 -12.74 3.65 2.89
CA LYS A 104 -12.88 4.96 2.26
C LYS A 104 -11.88 5.12 1.13
N ARG A 105 -12.23 5.93 0.15
CA ARG A 105 -11.24 6.51 -0.77
C ARG A 105 -10.67 7.77 -0.15
N LEU A 106 -9.35 7.89 -0.16
CA LEU A 106 -8.62 9.00 0.42
C LEU A 106 -7.79 9.68 -0.67
N PRO A 107 -8.02 10.97 -0.97
CA PRO A 107 -7.16 11.71 -1.87
C PRO A 107 -5.74 11.74 -1.32
N VAL A 108 -4.74 11.45 -2.14
CA VAL A 108 -3.34 11.42 -1.70
C VAL A 108 -2.91 12.75 -1.06
N GLN A 109 -3.49 13.86 -1.52
CA GLN A 109 -3.27 15.21 -1.01
C GLN A 109 -3.67 15.40 0.45
N ALA A 110 -4.61 14.60 0.96
CA ALA A 110 -4.98 14.60 2.38
C ALA A 110 -3.87 14.00 3.28
N ILE A 111 -2.89 13.32 2.70
CA ILE A 111 -1.71 12.80 3.39
C ILE A 111 -0.60 13.82 3.26
N ARG A 112 -0.12 14.32 4.39
CA ARG A 112 1.00 15.26 4.45
C ARG A 112 2.26 14.63 3.82
N LEU A 113 2.94 15.39 2.96
CA LEU A 113 4.27 15.07 2.48
C LEU A 113 5.27 15.12 3.65
N ALA A 114 6.02 14.03 3.83
CA ALA A 114 6.94 13.83 4.93
C ALA A 114 8.29 13.29 4.42
N ASN A 115 9.23 13.03 5.32
CA ASN A 115 10.50 12.42 4.97
C ASN A 115 10.43 10.89 5.13
N ARG A 116 11.22 10.16 4.33
CA ARG A 116 11.42 8.74 4.54
C ARG A 116 11.95 8.49 5.96
N GLY A 117 11.29 7.61 6.69
CA GLY A 117 11.62 7.26 8.08
C GLY A 117 10.66 7.86 9.11
N ASP A 118 9.84 8.83 8.73
CA ASP A 118 8.82 9.40 9.61
C ASP A 118 7.70 8.39 9.93
N LEU A 119 6.88 8.70 10.94
CA LEU A 119 5.78 7.84 11.37
C LEU A 119 4.57 7.85 10.41
N GLY A 120 4.45 8.87 9.56
CA GLY A 120 3.30 9.07 8.68
C GLY A 120 2.06 9.65 9.38
N THR A 121 1.06 9.97 8.56
CA THR A 121 -0.22 10.57 8.94
C THR A 121 -1.21 9.48 9.34
N GLN A 122 -1.96 9.66 10.43
CA GLN A 122 -3.11 8.80 10.72
C GLN A 122 -4.19 9.05 9.68
N ALA A 123 -4.42 8.07 8.80
CA ALA A 123 -5.27 8.23 7.62
C ALA A 123 -6.51 7.33 7.64
N LEU A 124 -6.55 6.36 8.54
CA LEU A 124 -7.74 5.59 8.86
C LEU A 124 -7.87 5.47 10.38
N GLN A 125 -9.01 5.86 10.93
CA GLN A 125 -9.38 5.56 12.32
C GLN A 125 -10.25 4.30 12.33
N PHE A 126 -10.28 3.62 13.47
CA PHE A 126 -11.00 2.37 13.61
C PHE A 126 -12.17 2.51 14.56
N LYS A 127 -13.26 1.79 14.29
CA LYS A 127 -14.42 1.77 15.17
C LYS A 127 -14.14 1.04 16.48
N THR A 128 -13.23 0.07 16.45
CA THR A 128 -12.82 -0.71 17.63
C THR A 128 -11.30 -0.83 17.69
N ALA A 129 -10.76 -0.99 18.90
CA ALA A 129 -9.31 -1.13 19.11
C ALA A 129 -8.72 -2.45 18.55
N LYS A 130 -9.56 -3.40 18.15
CA LYS A 130 -9.15 -4.69 17.57
C LYS A 130 -9.11 -4.66 16.04
N ASP A 131 -9.66 -3.63 15.41
CA ASP A 131 -9.67 -3.51 13.95
C ASP A 131 -8.30 -3.02 13.45
N VAL A 132 -7.99 -3.35 12.21
CA VAL A 132 -6.72 -3.03 11.55
C VAL A 132 -6.94 -2.73 10.08
N LEU A 133 -6.07 -1.91 9.49
CA LEU A 133 -6.00 -1.71 8.05
C LEU A 133 -5.46 -3.00 7.43
N VAL A 134 -6.19 -3.60 6.49
CA VAL A 134 -5.80 -4.85 5.82
C VAL A 134 -5.32 -4.64 4.39
N SER A 135 -5.79 -3.57 3.72
CA SER A 135 -5.35 -3.27 2.36
C SER A 135 -5.37 -1.77 2.07
N MET A 136 -4.41 -1.36 1.23
CA MET A 136 -4.38 -0.07 0.54
C MET A 136 -4.23 -0.34 -0.96
N VAL A 137 -5.19 0.12 -1.75
CA VAL A 137 -5.20 -0.02 -3.22
C VAL A 137 -5.29 1.37 -3.84
N THR A 138 -4.55 1.64 -4.90
CA THR A 138 -4.67 2.89 -5.66
C THR A 138 -5.72 2.75 -6.75
N ASP A 139 -6.48 3.82 -6.99
CA ASP A 139 -7.53 3.86 -8.00
C ASP A 139 -7.02 3.90 -9.45
N SER A 140 -5.73 4.19 -9.67
CA SER A 140 -5.16 4.20 -11.02
C SER A 140 -4.89 2.82 -11.60
N ILE A 141 -4.90 1.78 -10.78
CA ILE A 141 -4.61 0.41 -11.22
C ILE A 141 -5.89 -0.37 -11.57
N ALA A 142 -7.04 -0.01 -10.99
CA ALA A 142 -8.30 -0.68 -11.29
C ALA A 142 -9.53 0.14 -10.87
N ASN A 143 -10.61 0.02 -11.64
CA ASN A 143 -11.92 0.56 -11.27
C ASN A 143 -12.70 -0.37 -10.33
N GLU A 144 -12.38 -1.66 -10.32
CA GLU A 144 -12.98 -2.67 -9.44
C GLU A 144 -11.92 -3.39 -8.61
N VAL A 145 -12.32 -3.85 -7.43
CA VAL A 145 -11.51 -4.69 -6.56
C VAL A 145 -12.26 -5.97 -6.18
N MET A 146 -11.50 -7.03 -5.93
CA MET A 146 -11.99 -8.21 -5.23
C MET A 146 -11.75 -8.01 -3.73
N VAL A 147 -12.83 -7.93 -2.95
CA VAL A 147 -12.79 -7.96 -1.49
C VAL A 147 -12.87 -9.42 -1.06
N VAL A 148 -11.79 -9.94 -0.51
CA VAL A 148 -11.69 -11.32 -0.01
C VAL A 148 -11.90 -11.33 1.49
N THR A 149 -12.81 -12.18 1.94
CA THR A 149 -13.17 -12.40 3.34
C THR A 149 -12.79 -13.81 3.78
N SER A 150 -12.90 -14.10 5.08
CA SER A 150 -12.73 -15.46 5.62
C SER A 150 -13.73 -16.48 5.12
N VAL A 151 -14.80 -16.06 4.42
CA VAL A 151 -15.86 -16.96 3.92
C VAL A 151 -16.01 -16.94 2.40
N GLY A 152 -15.35 -16.02 1.68
CA GLY A 152 -15.48 -15.90 0.22
C GLY A 152 -15.04 -14.54 -0.32
N GLY A 153 -15.19 -14.34 -1.63
CA GLY A 153 -14.81 -13.10 -2.31
C GLY A 153 -15.99 -12.41 -2.99
N LYS A 154 -16.00 -11.08 -3.00
CA LYS A 154 -16.98 -10.28 -3.74
C LYS A 154 -16.32 -9.12 -4.49
N ARG A 155 -16.86 -8.77 -5.64
CA ARG A 155 -16.43 -7.57 -6.37
C ARG A 155 -16.99 -6.31 -5.72
N LEU A 156 -16.23 -5.24 -5.81
CA LEU A 156 -16.60 -3.90 -5.35
C LEU A 156 -16.09 -2.89 -6.37
N ALA A 157 -17.00 -2.08 -6.92
CA ALA A 157 -16.63 -0.93 -7.71
C ALA A 157 -16.00 0.13 -6.80
N MET A 158 -14.82 0.64 -7.13
CA MET A 158 -14.13 1.62 -6.29
C MET A 158 -14.94 2.92 -6.17
N GLU A 159 -15.63 3.31 -7.25
CA GLU A 159 -16.45 4.52 -7.28
C GLU A 159 -17.61 4.49 -6.26
N SER A 160 -18.11 3.30 -5.91
CA SER A 160 -19.18 3.16 -4.92
C SER A 160 -18.70 3.39 -3.48
N VAL A 161 -17.38 3.43 -3.26
CA VAL A 161 -16.79 3.78 -1.97
C VAL A 161 -16.65 5.30 -1.91
N PRO A 162 -17.22 5.99 -0.91
CA PRO A 162 -17.13 7.45 -0.84
C PRO A 162 -15.70 7.97 -0.61
N ILE A 163 -15.46 9.18 -1.09
CA ILE A 163 -14.24 9.94 -0.82
C ILE A 163 -14.35 10.61 0.54
N TRP A 164 -13.31 10.46 1.35
CA TRP A 164 -13.22 11.03 2.70
C TRP A 164 -11.90 11.79 2.86
N GLY A 165 -11.86 12.67 3.86
CA GLY A 165 -10.60 13.21 4.38
C GLY A 165 -9.80 12.17 5.18
N LYS A 166 -8.65 12.61 5.72
CA LYS A 166 -7.76 11.74 6.51
C LYS A 166 -8.42 11.16 7.77
N ASP A 167 -9.42 11.83 8.33
CA ASP A 167 -10.08 11.42 9.56
C ASP A 167 -11.32 10.53 9.30
N GLY A 168 -11.78 9.82 10.33
CA GLY A 168 -12.91 8.89 10.27
C GLY A 168 -12.56 7.47 9.81
N THR A 169 -13.51 6.57 10.05
CA THR A 169 -13.47 5.15 9.67
C THR A 169 -13.79 4.89 8.20
N GLY A 170 -14.42 5.86 7.52
CA GLY A 170 -15.12 5.57 6.28
C GLY A 170 -16.44 4.85 6.51
N ASP A 171 -16.97 4.28 5.43
CA ASP A 171 -18.28 3.65 5.38
C ASP A 171 -18.18 2.12 5.37
N PRO A 172 -19.24 1.39 5.75
CA PRO A 172 -19.30 -0.05 5.57
C PRO A 172 -19.28 -0.41 4.08
N ILE A 173 -18.22 -1.05 3.62
CA ILE A 173 -18.09 -1.52 2.23
C ILE A 173 -18.46 -3.01 2.09
N ALA A 174 -18.64 -3.71 3.22
CA ALA A 174 -19.11 -5.09 3.26
C ALA A 174 -20.06 -5.35 4.43
N LYS A 175 -21.13 -6.11 4.15
CA LYS A 175 -21.98 -6.70 5.19
C LYS A 175 -21.33 -8.01 5.61
N LEU A 176 -20.53 -7.96 6.66
CA LEU A 176 -19.87 -9.14 7.24
C LEU A 176 -20.81 -9.85 8.21
N LYS A 177 -20.81 -11.18 8.17
CA LYS A 177 -21.45 -12.02 9.20
C LYS A 177 -20.70 -11.89 10.54
N PRO A 178 -21.29 -12.35 11.67
CA PRO A 178 -20.54 -12.47 12.92
C PRO A 178 -19.22 -13.22 12.71
N GLU A 179 -18.13 -12.66 13.23
CA GLU A 179 -16.76 -13.20 13.14
C GLU A 179 -16.14 -13.25 11.73
N GLU A 180 -16.89 -12.91 10.68
CA GLU A 180 -16.36 -12.75 9.34
C GLU A 180 -15.47 -11.50 9.27
N LYS A 181 -14.35 -11.63 8.55
CA LYS A 181 -13.32 -10.60 8.44
C LYS A 181 -12.90 -10.44 7.00
N ILE A 182 -12.58 -9.22 6.60
CA ILE A 182 -11.85 -8.97 5.35
C ILE A 182 -10.40 -9.41 5.57
N ILE A 183 -9.91 -10.28 4.68
CA ILE A 183 -8.53 -10.78 4.67
C ILE A 183 -7.67 -9.92 3.75
N SER A 184 -8.17 -9.59 2.57
CA SER A 184 -7.44 -8.79 1.59
C SER A 184 -8.37 -8.10 0.61
N VAL A 185 -7.84 -7.09 -0.07
CA VAL A 185 -8.50 -6.43 -1.19
C VAL A 185 -7.49 -6.35 -2.33
N THR A 186 -7.86 -6.90 -3.48
CA THR A 186 -6.96 -7.02 -4.64
C THR A 186 -7.58 -6.31 -5.84
N PRO A 187 -6.85 -5.41 -6.53
CA PRO A 187 -7.35 -4.79 -7.76
C PRO A 187 -7.64 -5.83 -8.85
N LEU A 188 -8.78 -5.67 -9.52
CA LEU A 188 -9.16 -6.45 -10.69
C LEU A 188 -8.72 -5.67 -11.93
N VAL A 189 -7.47 -5.89 -12.32
CA VAL A 189 -6.90 -5.27 -13.52
C VAL A 189 -7.51 -5.96 -14.74
N GLN A 190 -8.11 -5.20 -15.67
CA GLN A 190 -8.46 -5.76 -16.97
C GLN A 190 -7.14 -6.17 -17.66
N GLU A 191 -7.06 -7.41 -18.13
CA GLU A 191 -5.96 -7.82 -19.01
C GLU A 191 -5.95 -6.88 -20.21
N PHE A 192 -4.80 -6.26 -20.48
CA PHE A 192 -4.56 -5.62 -21.77
C PHE A 192 -4.45 -6.76 -22.78
N VAL A 193 -5.55 -7.00 -23.50
CA VAL A 193 -5.61 -7.87 -24.68
C VAL A 193 -4.81 -7.23 -25.81
#